data_AF-A0A1Y2WWJ0-F1
#
_entry.id   AF-A0A1Y2WWJ0-F1
#
_cell.length_a   1.000
_cell.length_b   1.000
_cell.length_c   1.000
_cell.angle_alpha   90.00
_cell.angle_beta   90.00
_cell.angle_gamma   90.00
#
_symmetry.space_group_name_H-M   'P 1'
#
loop_
_entity.id
_entity.type
_entity.pdbx_description
1 polymer ?
#
loop_
_entity_poly.entity_id
_entity_poly.type
_entity_poly.pdbx_seq_one_letter_code
_entity_poly.pdbx_strand_id
1 'polypeptide(L)'
;MDYSAVFSSLLPGISGNISDTTNNVTATDNTHHAKAVESILALVGLRGLAPIYGFIGGWLGFEPSNILAVMGVFWALNKVLRQVYSFLYKTVTGYFMSSVHIRNDDDIYMHLMDWLSTQPRMVNSRDLVAETASKRPWDEDATSVARDSSGRYLNFSNQEARAPAFFSPAVGVHSFWWRGQYFQLNRKRESVFEESNMSGQLFRDQEDLIISCFWRSPEPIKQLLTHAKQQYFRDHQARTTVKRPSTNAGRRYGGRVGWHQVANRPIRDIKTVVLDEKQKLQVLADINEYLHPETPKWYSNRGIPLRRGYLFHGPPGTGKTSLSFALAGIFGLDIHVISLLEPSLTEEDLSNLFATLPRRCIVLLEDIDTAGLRRPTLNQFDEEASQSEPQDGTAKPTASKTSSSNGPRDWKVSDLARALKKEGESDQKVGISLSGLLNAIDGVASQEGRVLIMTTNTPEQLDDALIRPGRVDLQVAFSNATQDQARELFVRMYEEDQPSSLPAPDPNSPHEKMESEGGLDIPVSDLPSVAEAFGAKIPDGEFSPAQIQGYLLKRKKQPRKALEEVDMWVDGLLRQKAMKTKILQVQ
;
A
#
# COMPACT_ATOMS: atom_id res chain seq x y z
N MET A 1 -41.98 -4.09 -62.12
CA MET A 1 -42.74 -4.88 -61.14
C MET A 1 -43.59 -3.91 -60.35
N ASP A 2 -44.90 -4.11 -60.39
CA ASP A 2 -45.89 -3.13 -59.94
C ASP A 2 -46.03 -3.20 -58.40
N TYR A 3 -45.43 -2.26 -57.69
CA TYR A 3 -45.43 -2.20 -56.22
C TYR A 3 -46.80 -1.83 -55.63
N SER A 4 -47.74 -1.42 -56.48
CA SER A 4 -49.12 -1.09 -56.13
C SER A 4 -49.95 -2.31 -55.68
N ALA A 5 -49.66 -3.49 -56.25
CA ALA A 5 -50.40 -4.72 -55.98
C ALA A 5 -50.04 -5.40 -54.65
N VAL A 6 -48.86 -5.11 -54.09
CA VAL A 6 -48.43 -5.68 -52.80
C VAL A 6 -49.04 -4.91 -51.63
N PHE A 7 -49.18 -3.58 -51.77
CA PHE A 7 -49.75 -2.72 -50.73
C PHE A 7 -51.26 -2.91 -50.53
N SER A 8 -52.01 -3.29 -51.56
CA SER A 8 -53.46 -3.54 -51.46
C SER A 8 -53.82 -4.83 -50.72
N SER A 9 -52.88 -5.77 -50.59
CA SER A 9 -53.10 -7.07 -49.93
C SER A 9 -52.94 -7.04 -48.40
N LEU A 10 -52.28 -6.02 -47.85
CA LEU A 10 -51.91 -5.95 -46.43
C LEU A 10 -52.92 -5.20 -45.54
N LEU A 11 -53.87 -4.45 -46.11
CA LEU A 11 -54.84 -3.65 -45.37
C LEU A 11 -56.21 -3.59 -46.10
N PRO A 12 -57.15 -4.51 -45.83
CA PRO A 12 -58.42 -4.63 -46.57
C PRO A 12 -59.44 -3.50 -46.29
N GLY A 13 -59.14 -2.57 -45.39
CA GLY A 13 -60.12 -1.63 -44.84
C GLY A 13 -60.22 -0.25 -45.50
N ILE A 14 -59.44 0.05 -46.54
CA ILE A 14 -59.29 1.43 -47.04
C ILE A 14 -59.65 1.58 -48.54
N SER A 15 -60.04 0.51 -49.25
CA SER A 15 -60.39 0.62 -50.68
C SER A 15 -61.81 1.14 -50.95
N GLY A 16 -62.65 1.32 -49.93
CA GLY A 16 -64.06 1.70 -50.11
C GLY A 16 -64.33 3.19 -50.37
N ASN A 17 -63.35 4.08 -50.15
CA ASN A 17 -63.57 5.53 -50.23
C ASN A 17 -62.82 6.23 -51.37
N ILE A 18 -62.09 5.51 -52.21
CA ILE A 18 -61.20 6.12 -53.22
C ILE A 18 -61.80 6.09 -54.64
N SER A 19 -62.87 5.32 -54.89
CA SER A 19 -63.48 5.24 -56.22
C SER A 19 -64.47 6.38 -56.54
N ASP A 20 -64.93 7.14 -55.56
CA ASP A 20 -65.90 8.24 -55.79
C ASP A 20 -65.26 9.62 -55.96
N THR A 21 -63.93 9.72 -55.88
CA THR A 21 -63.21 11.01 -55.97
C THR A 21 -62.36 11.18 -57.23
N THR A 22 -62.40 10.25 -58.18
CA THR A 22 -61.54 10.31 -59.38
C THR A 22 -62.12 11.06 -60.58
N ASN A 23 -63.38 11.54 -60.52
CA ASN A 23 -64.00 12.19 -61.68
C ASN A 23 -64.17 13.72 -61.57
N ASN A 24 -63.59 14.40 -60.58
CA ASN A 24 -63.85 15.84 -60.43
C ASN A 24 -62.70 16.66 -59.83
N VAL A 25 -61.44 16.44 -60.20
CA VAL A 25 -60.37 17.42 -59.92
C VAL A 25 -59.32 17.42 -61.02
N THR A 26 -59.60 18.14 -62.11
CA THR A 26 -58.55 18.83 -62.86
C THR A 26 -58.51 20.26 -62.36
N ALA A 27 -57.38 20.63 -61.73
CA ALA A 27 -56.99 21.98 -61.30
C ALA A 27 -57.38 22.47 -59.88
N THR A 28 -57.10 21.71 -58.80
CA THR A 28 -56.91 22.27 -57.43
C THR A 28 -56.11 21.33 -56.50
N ASP A 29 -54.83 21.01 -56.77
CA ASP A 29 -54.10 20.01 -55.96
C ASP A 29 -52.94 20.53 -55.07
N ASN A 30 -52.50 21.77 -55.22
CA ASN A 30 -51.35 22.27 -54.42
C ASN A 30 -51.72 22.76 -53.00
N THR A 31 -52.99 22.96 -52.69
CA THR A 31 -53.43 23.53 -51.40
C THR A 31 -53.80 22.48 -50.35
N HIS A 32 -54.15 21.26 -50.75
CA HIS A 32 -54.49 20.18 -49.82
C HIS A 32 -53.25 19.49 -49.24
N HIS A 33 -52.20 19.31 -50.05
CA HIS A 33 -50.92 18.74 -49.58
C HIS A 33 -50.19 19.66 -48.59
N ALA A 34 -50.21 20.97 -48.82
CA ALA A 34 -49.58 21.95 -47.92
C ALA A 34 -50.23 21.96 -46.53
N LYS A 35 -51.57 21.86 -46.45
CA LYS A 35 -52.31 21.79 -45.18
C LYS A 35 -52.09 20.47 -44.43
N ALA A 36 -51.90 19.36 -45.13
CA ALA A 36 -51.56 18.08 -44.53
C ALA A 36 -50.15 18.09 -43.90
N VAL A 37 -49.19 18.74 -44.56
CA VAL A 37 -47.82 18.89 -44.04
C VAL A 37 -47.77 19.86 -42.86
N GLU A 38 -48.52 20.97 -42.88
CA GLU A 38 -48.63 21.89 -41.75
C GLU A 38 -49.25 21.24 -40.50
N SER A 39 -50.24 20.37 -40.69
CA SER A 39 -50.88 19.65 -39.58
C SER A 39 -49.97 18.57 -38.97
N ILE A 40 -49.18 17.87 -39.79
CA ILE A 40 -48.16 16.92 -39.31
C ILE A 40 -47.02 17.66 -38.59
N LEU A 41 -46.53 18.78 -39.12
CA LEU A 41 -45.49 19.61 -38.47
C LEU A 41 -45.97 20.23 -37.16
N ALA A 42 -47.27 20.56 -37.06
CA ALA A 42 -47.89 21.01 -35.82
C ALA A 42 -48.01 19.89 -34.77
N LEU A 43 -48.27 18.65 -35.18
CA LEU A 43 -48.36 17.48 -34.29
C LEU A 43 -47.02 17.12 -33.65
N VAL A 44 -45.91 17.35 -34.36
CA VAL A 44 -44.53 17.07 -33.90
C VAL A 44 -43.90 18.28 -33.17
N GLY A 45 -44.65 19.37 -32.98
CA GLY A 45 -44.21 20.55 -32.21
C GLY A 45 -43.26 21.49 -32.96
N LEU A 46 -43.15 21.37 -34.29
CA LEU A 46 -42.21 22.11 -35.14
C LEU A 46 -42.88 23.20 -35.98
N ARG A 47 -43.93 23.84 -35.43
CA ARG A 47 -44.80 24.82 -36.11
C ARG A 47 -44.05 26.01 -36.74
N GLY A 48 -42.90 26.40 -36.19
CA GLY A 48 -42.10 27.54 -36.66
C GLY A 48 -41.25 27.30 -37.92
N LEU A 49 -41.16 26.07 -38.43
CA LEU A 49 -40.32 25.71 -39.57
C LEU A 49 -41.07 25.70 -40.92
N ALA A 50 -42.39 25.93 -40.92
CA ALA A 50 -43.22 25.96 -42.13
C ALA A 50 -42.75 26.95 -43.23
N PRO A 51 -42.36 28.20 -42.94
CA PRO A 51 -41.88 29.13 -43.98
C PRO A 51 -40.51 28.72 -44.57
N ILE A 52 -39.67 28.07 -43.77
CA ILE A 52 -38.37 27.53 -44.22
C ILE A 52 -38.60 26.32 -45.15
N TYR A 53 -39.65 25.53 -44.90
CA TYR A 53 -40.05 24.38 -45.72
C TYR A 53 -40.45 24.79 -47.14
N GLY A 54 -41.25 25.86 -47.28
CA GLY A 54 -41.63 26.42 -48.58
C GLY A 54 -40.45 27.01 -49.36
N PHE A 55 -39.51 27.66 -48.66
CA PHE A 55 -38.33 28.26 -49.27
C PHE A 55 -37.33 27.22 -49.80
N ILE A 56 -37.08 26.15 -49.03
CA ILE A 56 -36.16 25.07 -49.41
C ILE A 56 -36.74 24.25 -50.59
N GLY A 57 -38.05 23.99 -50.58
CA GLY A 57 -38.73 23.29 -51.69
C GLY A 57 -38.69 24.07 -53.00
N GLY A 58 -38.77 25.41 -52.94
CA GLY A 58 -38.65 26.28 -54.10
C GLY A 58 -37.23 26.44 -54.66
N TRP A 59 -36.20 26.34 -53.81
CA TRP A 59 -34.80 26.56 -54.21
C TRP A 59 -34.09 25.31 -54.75
N LEU A 60 -34.41 24.13 -54.21
CA LEU A 60 -33.75 22.86 -54.56
C LEU A 60 -34.54 22.00 -55.57
N GLY A 61 -35.78 22.35 -55.92
CA GLY A 61 -36.59 21.61 -56.90
C GLY A 61 -37.04 20.22 -56.42
N PHE A 62 -36.83 19.88 -55.15
CA PHE A 62 -37.29 18.64 -54.53
C PHE A 62 -38.33 18.94 -53.45
N GLU A 63 -39.41 18.14 -53.39
CA GLU A 63 -40.39 18.26 -52.31
C GLU A 63 -39.73 17.91 -50.96
N PRO A 64 -39.75 18.82 -49.97
CA PRO A 64 -39.07 18.57 -48.69
C PRO A 64 -39.70 17.42 -47.88
N SER A 65 -40.92 16.98 -48.23
CA SER A 65 -41.58 15.77 -47.75
C SER A 65 -40.77 14.50 -48.04
N ASN A 66 -40.17 14.41 -49.23
CA ASN A 66 -39.35 13.27 -49.64
C ASN A 66 -38.03 13.21 -48.84
N ILE A 67 -37.44 14.36 -48.53
CA ILE A 67 -36.24 14.44 -47.67
C ILE A 67 -36.57 13.98 -46.24
N LEU A 68 -37.70 14.44 -45.69
CA LEU A 68 -38.15 14.05 -44.35
C LEU A 68 -38.47 12.54 -44.29
N ALA A 69 -39.09 11.99 -45.34
CA ALA A 69 -39.35 10.55 -45.45
C ALA A 69 -38.04 9.74 -45.48
N VAL A 70 -37.05 10.15 -46.29
CA VAL A 70 -35.73 9.50 -46.35
C VAL A 70 -34.99 9.61 -45.01
N MET A 71 -35.03 10.77 -44.35
CA MET A 71 -34.45 10.94 -43.02
C MET A 71 -35.16 10.08 -41.96
N GLY A 72 -36.49 9.96 -42.04
CA GLY A 72 -37.29 9.11 -41.17
C GLY A 72 -36.97 7.63 -41.35
N VAL A 73 -36.80 7.17 -42.60
CA VAL A 73 -36.36 5.81 -42.93
C VAL A 73 -34.94 5.57 -42.42
N PHE A 74 -34.01 6.50 -42.62
CA PHE A 74 -32.65 6.39 -42.10
C PHE A 74 -32.60 6.33 -40.57
N TRP A 75 -33.42 7.15 -39.90
CA TRP A 75 -33.56 7.13 -38.44
C TRP A 75 -34.13 5.81 -37.94
N ALA A 76 -35.21 5.32 -38.58
CA ALA A 76 -35.83 4.04 -38.25
C ALA A 76 -34.87 2.87 -38.48
N LEU A 77 -34.15 2.85 -39.61
CA LEU A 77 -33.14 1.85 -39.91
C LEU A 77 -32.01 1.88 -38.89
N ASN A 78 -31.51 3.06 -38.52
CA ASN A 78 -30.48 3.21 -37.50
C ASN A 78 -30.96 2.70 -36.12
N LYS A 79 -32.23 2.96 -35.75
CA LYS A 79 -32.85 2.42 -34.53
C LYS A 79 -32.95 0.90 -34.58
N VAL A 80 -33.41 0.32 -35.69
CA VAL A 80 -33.49 -1.14 -35.87
C VAL A 80 -32.11 -1.76 -35.80
N LEU A 81 -31.11 -1.21 -36.51
CA LEU A 81 -29.73 -1.71 -36.48
C LEU A 81 -29.13 -1.65 -35.07
N ARG A 82 -29.35 -0.56 -34.32
CA ARG A 82 -28.92 -0.49 -32.91
C ARG A 82 -29.62 -1.52 -32.03
N GLN A 83 -30.91 -1.77 -32.25
CA GLN A 83 -31.66 -2.76 -31.49
C GLN A 83 -31.19 -4.18 -31.79
N VAL A 84 -30.98 -4.50 -33.07
CA VAL A 84 -30.42 -5.79 -33.52
C VAL A 84 -29.01 -5.98 -32.96
N TYR A 85 -28.16 -4.95 -33.03
CA TYR A 85 -26.83 -4.97 -32.43
C TYR A 85 -26.88 -5.21 -30.92
N SER A 86 -27.74 -4.49 -30.20
CA SER A 86 -27.96 -4.67 -28.75
C SER A 86 -28.40 -6.09 -28.43
N PHE A 87 -29.34 -6.64 -29.20
CA PHE A 87 -29.82 -8.01 -29.03
C PHE A 87 -28.72 -9.05 -29.30
N LEU A 88 -27.99 -8.91 -30.40
CA LEU A 88 -26.86 -9.78 -30.75
C LEU A 88 -25.75 -9.69 -29.70
N TYR A 89 -25.38 -8.48 -29.28
CA TYR A 89 -24.37 -8.26 -28.25
C TYR A 89 -24.75 -8.92 -26.93
N LYS A 90 -26.00 -8.75 -26.47
CA LYS A 90 -26.51 -9.43 -25.27
C LYS A 90 -26.54 -10.95 -25.41
N THR A 91 -26.89 -11.45 -26.59
CA THR A 91 -26.92 -12.90 -26.86
C THR A 91 -25.51 -13.49 -26.88
N VAL A 92 -24.56 -12.82 -27.54
CA VAL A 92 -23.16 -13.25 -27.59
C VAL A 92 -22.53 -13.19 -26.20
N THR A 93 -22.65 -12.06 -25.51
CA THR A 93 -22.06 -11.91 -24.17
C THR A 93 -22.71 -12.81 -23.14
N GLY A 94 -24.03 -13.07 -23.24
CA GLY A 94 -24.76 -13.92 -22.31
C GLY A 94 -24.59 -15.43 -22.52
N TYR A 95 -24.47 -15.90 -23.77
CA TYR A 95 -24.47 -17.34 -24.08
C TYR A 95 -23.15 -17.89 -24.65
N PHE A 96 -22.32 -17.03 -25.24
CA PHE A 96 -21.09 -17.44 -25.93
C PHE A 96 -19.82 -16.94 -25.27
N MET A 97 -19.92 -16.03 -24.30
CA MET A 97 -18.78 -15.53 -23.55
C MET A 97 -18.89 -15.93 -22.08
N SER A 98 -17.73 -16.15 -21.47
CA SER A 98 -17.60 -16.29 -20.03
C SER A 98 -16.96 -15.03 -19.47
N SER A 99 -17.37 -14.59 -18.27
CA SER A 99 -16.85 -13.38 -17.63
C SER A 99 -16.46 -13.62 -16.18
N VAL A 100 -15.38 -12.97 -15.73
CA VAL A 100 -14.88 -12.99 -14.35
C VAL A 100 -14.76 -11.55 -13.86
N HIS A 101 -15.31 -11.30 -12.66
CA HIS A 101 -15.26 -10.01 -12.00
C HIS A 101 -14.10 -9.98 -11.01
N ILE A 102 -13.29 -8.94 -11.08
CA ILE A 102 -12.12 -8.70 -10.25
C ILE A 102 -12.32 -7.34 -9.61
N ARG A 103 -12.38 -7.33 -8.29
CA ARG A 103 -12.57 -6.12 -7.50
C ARG A 103 -11.21 -5.45 -7.25
N ASN A 104 -11.19 -4.12 -7.14
CA ASN A 104 -9.97 -3.35 -6.83
C ASN A 104 -9.41 -3.59 -5.40
N ASP A 105 -10.17 -4.21 -4.49
CA ASP A 105 -9.70 -4.53 -3.13
C ASP A 105 -8.84 -5.81 -3.04
N ASP A 106 -8.75 -6.58 -4.13
CA ASP A 106 -7.97 -7.82 -4.20
C ASP A 106 -6.62 -7.60 -4.88
N ASP A 107 -5.58 -8.27 -4.39
CA ASP A 107 -4.21 -8.20 -4.93
C ASP A 107 -4.15 -8.65 -6.40
N ILE A 108 -5.06 -9.55 -6.81
CA ILE A 108 -5.16 -10.02 -8.20
C ILE A 108 -5.41 -8.85 -9.18
N TYR A 109 -6.12 -7.80 -8.75
CA TYR A 109 -6.31 -6.60 -9.57
C TYR A 109 -4.96 -5.97 -9.94
N MET A 110 -4.09 -5.77 -8.95
CA MET A 110 -2.76 -5.21 -9.16
C MET A 110 -1.90 -6.12 -10.04
N HIS A 111 -1.88 -7.42 -9.79
CA HIS A 111 -1.10 -8.38 -10.60
C HIS A 111 -1.52 -8.35 -12.08
N LEU A 112 -2.82 -8.25 -12.32
CA LEU A 112 -3.36 -8.22 -13.67
C LEU A 112 -3.10 -6.87 -14.36
N MET A 113 -3.30 -5.75 -13.66
CA MET A 113 -3.05 -4.43 -14.23
C MET A 113 -1.58 -4.22 -14.58
N ASP A 114 -0.68 -4.68 -13.70
CA ASP A 114 0.76 -4.69 -13.96
C ASP A 114 1.07 -5.52 -15.22
N TRP A 115 0.58 -6.76 -15.29
CA TRP A 115 0.75 -7.59 -16.47
C TRP A 115 0.15 -6.97 -17.75
N LEU A 116 -1.05 -6.39 -17.68
CA LEU A 116 -1.72 -5.75 -18.82
C LEU A 116 -0.95 -4.54 -19.33
N SER A 117 -0.32 -3.77 -18.45
CA SER A 117 0.50 -2.61 -18.82
C SER A 117 1.74 -3.01 -19.64
N THR A 118 2.28 -4.21 -19.42
CA THR A 118 3.42 -4.71 -20.21
C THR A 118 3.01 -5.25 -21.58
N GLN A 119 1.71 -5.45 -21.84
CA GLN A 119 1.26 -6.06 -23.10
C GLN A 119 1.30 -5.04 -24.26
N PRO A 120 2.03 -5.32 -25.37
CA PRO A 120 2.21 -4.36 -26.45
C PRO A 120 0.91 -3.85 -27.10
N ARG A 121 -0.14 -4.69 -27.13
CA ARG A 121 -1.45 -4.32 -27.70
C ARG A 121 -2.31 -3.50 -26.75
N MET A 122 -2.08 -3.60 -25.45
CA MET A 122 -2.79 -2.80 -24.45
C MET A 122 -2.16 -1.41 -24.34
N VAL A 123 -0.82 -1.32 -24.43
CA VAL A 123 -0.09 -0.03 -24.49
C VAL A 123 -0.44 0.77 -25.74
N ASN A 124 -0.75 0.11 -26.85
CA ASN A 124 -1.20 0.75 -28.09
C ASN A 124 -2.72 0.91 -28.19
N SER A 125 -3.45 0.78 -27.07
CA SER A 125 -4.89 1.06 -27.02
C SER A 125 -5.19 2.53 -27.34
N ARG A 126 -6.37 2.80 -27.90
CA ARG A 126 -6.82 4.16 -28.22
C ARG A 126 -7.14 4.98 -26.97
N ASP A 127 -7.55 4.29 -25.91
CA ASP A 127 -7.88 4.88 -24.62
C ASP A 127 -6.89 4.34 -23.58
N LEU A 128 -6.16 5.25 -22.93
CA LEU A 128 -5.12 4.96 -21.94
C LEU A 128 -5.24 5.96 -20.79
N VAL A 129 -4.88 5.52 -19.59
CA VAL A 129 -4.64 6.38 -18.43
C VAL A 129 -3.13 6.54 -18.30
N ALA A 130 -2.70 7.80 -18.21
CA ALA A 130 -1.33 8.14 -17.89
C ALA A 130 -1.22 8.22 -16.37
N GLU A 131 -0.31 7.43 -15.82
CA GLU A 131 0.06 7.46 -14.42
C GLU A 131 1.47 8.02 -14.32
N THR A 132 1.66 8.99 -13.42
CA THR A 132 3.01 9.36 -13.01
C THR A 132 3.59 8.13 -12.32
N ALA A 133 4.70 7.62 -12.84
CA ALA A 133 5.48 6.62 -12.14
C ALA A 133 6.00 7.25 -10.85
N SER A 134 5.20 7.22 -9.78
CA SER A 134 5.65 7.50 -8.42
C SER A 134 6.50 6.31 -8.00
N LYS A 135 7.71 6.24 -8.56
CA LYS A 135 8.71 5.28 -8.12
C LYS A 135 9.02 5.64 -6.68
N ARG A 136 8.78 4.71 -5.76
CA ARG A 136 9.26 4.90 -4.40
C ARG A 136 10.80 4.88 -4.47
N PRO A 137 11.52 5.47 -3.52
CA PRO A 137 13.00 5.50 -3.54
C PRO A 137 13.69 4.13 -3.65
N TRP A 138 12.93 3.04 -3.49
CA TRP A 138 13.37 1.65 -3.48
C TRP A 138 13.01 0.88 -4.77
N ASP A 139 12.26 1.51 -5.69
CA ASP A 139 11.88 0.97 -7.00
C ASP A 139 12.81 1.51 -8.14
N GLU A 140 13.92 2.14 -7.78
CA GLU A 140 14.89 2.71 -8.75
C GLU A 140 15.76 1.62 -9.40
N ASP A 141 15.69 1.53 -10.73
CA ASP A 141 16.78 0.99 -11.54
C ASP A 141 17.77 2.12 -11.82
N ALA A 142 19.05 1.91 -11.50
CA ALA A 142 20.12 2.92 -11.44
C ALA A 142 20.53 3.55 -12.81
N THR A 143 19.76 3.38 -13.88
CA THR A 143 20.28 3.46 -15.25
C THR A 143 20.15 4.80 -15.98
N SER A 144 19.67 5.90 -15.37
CA SER A 144 19.74 7.21 -16.04
C SER A 144 19.62 8.41 -15.10
N VAL A 145 20.65 8.69 -14.31
CA VAL A 145 20.68 9.90 -13.47
C VAL A 145 21.24 11.08 -14.29
N ALA A 146 20.42 12.12 -14.47
CA ALA A 146 20.84 13.35 -15.13
C ALA A 146 21.72 14.19 -14.18
N ARG A 147 22.94 14.52 -14.63
CA ARG A 147 23.81 15.50 -13.93
C ARG A 147 23.29 16.91 -14.19
N ASP A 148 23.47 17.80 -13.21
CA ASP A 148 23.26 19.24 -13.37
C ASP A 148 24.15 19.79 -14.52
N SER A 149 23.78 20.96 -15.05
CA SER A 149 24.55 21.78 -15.98
C SER A 149 26.02 21.97 -15.59
N SER A 150 26.33 21.95 -14.30
CA SER A 150 27.70 22.03 -13.77
C SER A 150 28.45 20.70 -13.73
N GLY A 151 27.80 19.57 -14.03
CA GLY A 151 28.34 18.22 -13.95
C GLY A 151 28.67 17.73 -12.53
N ARG A 152 28.51 18.59 -11.51
CA ARG A 152 28.98 18.36 -10.13
C ARG A 152 27.97 17.62 -9.25
N TYR A 153 26.69 17.89 -9.45
CA TYR A 153 25.61 17.30 -8.64
C TYR A 153 24.62 16.55 -9.54
N LEU A 154 24.06 15.47 -9.00
CA LEU A 154 22.96 14.75 -9.63
C LEU A 154 21.66 15.50 -9.32
N ASN A 155 20.86 15.79 -10.33
CA ASN A 155 19.60 16.49 -10.16
C ASN A 155 18.44 15.49 -10.31
N PHE A 156 17.93 15.03 -9.16
CA PHE A 156 16.87 14.03 -9.08
C PHE A 156 15.49 14.57 -9.47
N SER A 157 15.20 15.86 -9.29
CA SER A 157 13.92 16.43 -9.73
C SER A 157 13.83 16.52 -11.25
N ASN A 158 14.95 16.82 -11.93
CA ASN A 158 15.04 16.71 -13.39
C ASN A 158 14.96 15.25 -13.88
N GLN A 159 15.36 14.28 -13.06
CA GLN A 159 15.23 12.86 -13.39
C GLN A 159 13.77 12.40 -13.30
N GLU A 160 13.05 12.77 -12.24
CA GLU A 160 11.62 12.50 -12.11
C GLU A 160 10.82 13.17 -13.24
N ALA A 161 11.18 14.40 -13.62
CA ALA A 161 10.57 15.10 -14.76
C ALA A 161 10.86 14.44 -16.12
N ARG A 162 11.95 13.68 -16.24
CA ARG A 162 12.35 12.94 -17.45
C ARG A 162 11.90 11.48 -17.45
N ALA A 163 11.40 10.98 -16.33
CA ALA A 163 10.91 9.61 -16.24
C ALA A 163 9.72 9.44 -17.20
N PRO A 164 9.71 8.39 -18.05
CA PRO A 164 8.59 8.17 -18.94
C PRO A 164 7.31 7.94 -18.12
N ALA A 165 6.20 8.51 -18.58
CA ALA A 165 4.90 8.23 -17.99
C ALA A 165 4.58 6.74 -18.15
N PHE A 166 3.95 6.18 -17.12
CA PHE A 166 3.43 4.82 -17.17
C PHE A 166 2.03 4.86 -17.77
N PHE A 167 1.74 3.96 -18.71
CA PHE A 167 0.44 3.92 -19.38
C PHE A 167 -0.29 2.63 -19.00
N SER A 168 -1.49 2.80 -18.45
CA SER A 168 -2.39 1.70 -18.09
C SER A 168 -3.69 1.78 -18.91
N PRO A 169 -4.42 0.67 -19.11
CA PRO A 169 -5.71 0.69 -19.80
C PRO A 169 -6.72 1.60 -19.09
N ALA A 170 -7.38 2.49 -19.85
CA ALA A 170 -8.35 3.43 -19.30
C ALA A 170 -9.63 2.76 -18.77
N VAL A 171 -10.51 3.55 -18.15
CA VAL A 171 -11.88 3.11 -17.85
C VAL A 171 -12.62 2.94 -19.17
N GLY A 172 -13.23 1.78 -19.39
CA GLY A 172 -13.86 1.43 -20.65
C GLY A 172 -13.60 0.00 -21.08
N VAL A 173 -13.82 -0.26 -22.37
CA VAL A 173 -13.73 -1.59 -22.98
C VAL A 173 -12.48 -1.69 -23.83
N HIS A 174 -11.60 -2.62 -23.48
CA HIS A 174 -10.38 -2.95 -24.22
C HIS A 174 -10.43 -4.39 -24.69
N SER A 175 -9.75 -4.70 -25.79
CA SER A 175 -9.75 -6.04 -26.38
C SER A 175 -8.33 -6.46 -26.71
N PHE A 176 -7.98 -7.69 -26.36
CA PHE A 176 -6.64 -8.23 -26.58
C PHE A 176 -6.68 -9.73 -26.87
N TRP A 177 -5.57 -10.24 -27.39
CA TRP A 177 -5.39 -11.65 -27.68
C TRP A 177 -4.30 -12.23 -26.79
N TRP A 178 -4.53 -13.40 -26.22
CA TRP A 178 -3.53 -14.12 -25.44
C TRP A 178 -3.62 -15.61 -25.74
N ARG A 179 -2.49 -16.24 -26.08
CA ARG A 179 -2.40 -17.67 -26.48
C ARG A 179 -3.43 -18.08 -27.56
N GLY A 180 -3.67 -17.19 -28.53
CA GLY A 180 -4.63 -17.42 -29.62
C GLY A 180 -6.11 -17.32 -29.21
N GLN A 181 -6.42 -16.93 -27.98
CA GLN A 181 -7.78 -16.68 -27.50
C GLN A 181 -8.06 -15.18 -27.42
N TYR A 182 -9.31 -14.80 -27.66
CA TYR A 182 -9.77 -13.41 -27.60
C TYR A 182 -10.31 -13.08 -26.20
N PHE A 183 -9.85 -11.98 -25.64
CA PHE A 183 -10.28 -11.44 -24.36
C PHE A 183 -10.77 -10.00 -24.52
N GLN A 184 -11.81 -9.67 -23.78
CA GLN A 184 -12.38 -8.34 -23.65
C GLN A 184 -12.29 -7.93 -22.18
N LEU A 185 -11.57 -6.85 -21.92
CA LEU A 185 -11.46 -6.21 -20.62
C LEU A 185 -12.48 -5.07 -20.54
N ASN A 186 -13.28 -5.03 -19.48
CA ASN A 186 -14.17 -3.92 -19.22
C ASN A 186 -13.88 -3.37 -17.81
N ARG A 187 -13.25 -2.20 -17.74
CA ARG A 187 -12.98 -1.48 -16.50
C ARG A 187 -14.12 -0.51 -16.25
N LYS A 188 -14.83 -0.70 -15.15
CA LYS A 188 -15.93 0.17 -14.71
C LYS A 188 -15.51 0.90 -13.44
N ARG A 189 -15.96 2.14 -13.33
CA ARG A 189 -15.85 2.92 -12.09
C ARG A 189 -17.27 3.20 -11.60
N GLU A 190 -17.58 2.70 -10.42
CA GLU A 190 -18.86 2.91 -9.75
C GLU A 190 -18.59 3.73 -8.48
N SER A 191 -19.22 4.90 -8.38
CA SER A 191 -19.20 5.70 -7.16
C SER A 191 -20.24 5.12 -6.20
N VAL A 192 -19.80 4.39 -5.19
CA VAL A 192 -20.69 3.82 -4.17
C VAL A 192 -20.95 4.87 -3.10
N PHE A 193 -22.22 5.11 -2.81
CA PHE A 193 -22.67 5.96 -1.72
C PHE A 193 -22.73 5.13 -0.44
N GLU A 194 -21.93 5.48 0.55
CA GLU A 194 -21.92 4.79 1.85
C GLU A 194 -22.32 5.78 2.94
N GLU A 195 -23.48 5.55 3.55
CA GLU A 195 -23.98 6.36 4.67
C GLU A 195 -23.19 6.01 5.94
N SER A 196 -22.24 6.86 6.30
CA SER A 196 -21.61 6.80 7.62
C SER A 196 -22.46 7.58 8.64
N ASN A 197 -22.75 6.95 9.79
CA ASN A 197 -23.62 7.50 10.86
C ASN A 197 -23.05 8.74 11.59
N MET A 198 -21.98 9.38 11.11
CA MET A 198 -21.41 10.55 11.77
C MET A 198 -20.76 11.52 10.76
N SER A 199 -21.53 12.55 10.38
CA SER A 199 -21.08 13.83 9.81
C SER A 199 -19.95 13.77 8.77
N GLY A 200 -20.16 13.03 7.68
CA GLY A 200 -19.30 13.10 6.50
C GLY A 200 -19.80 12.18 5.39
N GLN A 201 -20.35 12.75 4.32
CA GLN A 201 -20.65 12.00 3.09
C GLN A 201 -19.32 11.73 2.39
N LEU A 202 -18.84 10.49 2.46
CA LEU A 202 -17.65 10.05 1.74
C LEU A 202 -18.11 9.23 0.53
N PHE A 203 -17.99 9.81 -0.67
CA PHE A 203 -18.13 9.05 -1.91
C PHE A 203 -16.91 8.15 -2.06
N ARG A 204 -17.12 6.84 -2.18
CA ARG A 204 -16.04 5.90 -2.49
C ARG A 204 -16.15 5.48 -3.94
N ASP A 205 -15.12 5.80 -4.71
CA ASP A 205 -14.97 5.25 -6.05
C ASP A 205 -14.46 3.81 -5.95
N GLN A 206 -15.29 2.86 -6.36
CA GLN A 206 -14.89 1.48 -6.54
C GLN A 206 -14.65 1.24 -8.03
N GLU A 207 -13.49 0.66 -8.33
CA GLU A 207 -13.20 0.18 -9.67
C GLU A 207 -13.40 -1.33 -9.72
N ASP A 208 -14.16 -1.77 -10.71
CA ASP A 208 -14.39 -3.19 -10.97
C ASP A 208 -13.89 -3.52 -12.37
N LEU A 209 -13.16 -4.62 -12.46
CA LEU A 209 -12.55 -5.08 -13.69
C LEU A 209 -13.19 -6.40 -14.11
N ILE A 210 -13.77 -6.40 -15.31
CA ILE A 210 -14.49 -7.55 -15.84
C ILE A 210 -13.71 -8.07 -17.04
N ILE A 211 -13.11 -9.25 -16.92
CA ILE A 211 -12.52 -9.94 -18.08
C ILE A 211 -13.55 -10.89 -18.64
N SER A 212 -13.79 -10.78 -19.94
CA SER A 212 -14.62 -11.70 -20.70
C SER A 212 -13.78 -12.41 -21.75
N CYS A 213 -14.02 -13.69 -21.97
CA CYS A 213 -13.39 -14.48 -23.02
C CYS A 213 -14.45 -15.07 -23.94
N PHE A 214 -14.13 -15.20 -25.22
CA PHE A 214 -14.96 -15.98 -26.13
C PHE A 214 -14.88 -17.45 -25.72
N TRP A 215 -16.02 -18.14 -25.68
CA TRP A 215 -16.27 -19.52 -25.19
C TRP A 215 -16.98 -19.64 -23.84
N ARG A 216 -17.74 -20.73 -23.74
CA ARG A 216 -18.53 -21.12 -22.56
C ARG A 216 -17.68 -21.50 -21.35
N SER A 217 -16.40 -21.81 -21.55
CA SER A 217 -15.50 -22.18 -20.45
C SER A 217 -14.75 -20.95 -19.94
N PRO A 218 -14.80 -20.66 -18.62
CA PRO A 218 -13.97 -19.61 -18.01
C PRO A 218 -12.52 -20.05 -17.78
N GLU A 219 -12.15 -21.27 -18.16
CA GLU A 219 -10.81 -21.83 -17.93
C GLU A 219 -9.68 -20.99 -18.54
N PRO A 220 -9.81 -20.42 -19.77
CA PRO A 220 -8.79 -19.53 -20.32
C PRO A 220 -8.56 -18.28 -19.45
N ILE A 221 -9.61 -17.73 -18.84
CA ILE A 221 -9.51 -16.56 -17.95
C ILE A 221 -8.76 -16.95 -16.68
N LYS A 222 -9.05 -18.12 -16.09
CA LYS A 222 -8.33 -18.62 -14.91
C LYS A 222 -6.84 -18.85 -15.20
N GLN A 223 -6.51 -19.39 -16.38
CA GLN A 223 -5.13 -19.56 -16.82
C GLN A 223 -4.42 -18.21 -16.99
N LEU A 224 -5.10 -17.21 -17.54
CA LEU A 224 -4.59 -15.85 -17.67
C LEU A 224 -4.27 -15.24 -16.29
N LEU A 225 -5.21 -15.33 -15.34
CA LEU A 225 -5.02 -14.82 -13.98
C LEU A 225 -3.89 -15.54 -13.25
N THR A 226 -3.79 -16.86 -13.43
CA THR A 226 -2.69 -17.65 -12.87
C THR A 226 -1.35 -17.23 -13.46
N HIS A 227 -1.30 -16.94 -14.76
CA HIS A 227 -0.11 -16.46 -15.43
C HIS A 227 0.30 -15.06 -14.95
N ALA A 228 -0.64 -14.11 -14.89
CA ALA A 228 -0.37 -12.76 -14.39
C ALA A 228 0.13 -12.81 -12.94
N LYS A 229 -0.49 -13.63 -12.09
CA LYS A 229 -0.05 -13.89 -10.72
C LYS A 229 1.38 -14.46 -10.67
N GLN A 230 1.69 -15.48 -11.47
CA GLN A 230 3.03 -16.09 -11.51
C GLN A 230 4.10 -15.11 -11.99
N GLN A 231 3.79 -14.30 -13.01
CA GLN A 231 4.70 -13.28 -13.53
C GLN A 231 4.99 -12.23 -12.45
N TYR A 232 3.94 -11.71 -11.81
CA TYR A 232 4.08 -10.77 -10.70
C TYR A 232 4.98 -11.33 -9.58
N PHE A 233 4.76 -12.58 -9.16
CA PHE A 233 5.62 -13.21 -8.16
C PHE A 233 7.07 -13.39 -8.61
N ARG A 234 7.33 -13.67 -9.89
CA ARG A 234 8.71 -13.77 -10.40
C ARG A 234 9.41 -12.42 -10.35
N ASP A 235 8.71 -11.36 -10.74
CA ASP A 235 9.25 -10.01 -10.79
C ASP A 235 9.45 -9.44 -9.36
N HIS A 236 8.63 -9.88 -8.40
CA HIS A 236 8.65 -9.42 -7.00
C HIS A 236 9.33 -10.39 -6.02
N GLN A 237 9.85 -11.54 -6.48
CA GLN A 237 10.49 -12.56 -5.64
C GLN A 237 11.71 -12.04 -4.88
N ALA A 238 12.40 -11.03 -5.44
CA ALA A 238 13.57 -10.41 -4.85
C ALA A 238 13.23 -9.25 -3.90
N ARG A 239 11.95 -9.03 -3.58
CA ARG A 239 11.51 -7.89 -2.76
C ARG A 239 10.65 -8.33 -1.58
N THR A 240 10.71 -7.55 -0.51
CA THR A 240 9.93 -7.71 0.72
C THR A 240 8.97 -6.54 0.85
N THR A 241 7.68 -6.86 0.95
CA THR A 241 6.62 -5.87 1.15
C THR A 241 6.55 -5.46 2.61
N VAL A 242 6.66 -4.14 2.86
CA VAL A 242 6.54 -3.53 4.18
C VAL A 242 5.19 -2.85 4.29
N LYS A 243 4.36 -3.32 5.23
CA LYS A 243 3.02 -2.78 5.52
C LYS A 243 3.02 -2.09 6.88
N ARG A 244 2.25 -1.00 6.99
CA ARG A 244 1.97 -0.29 8.25
C ARG A 244 0.47 -0.09 8.43
N PRO A 245 0.00 0.16 9.67
CA PRO A 245 -1.38 0.58 9.88
C PRO A 245 -1.75 1.75 8.98
N SER A 246 -2.89 1.65 8.31
CA SER A 246 -3.47 2.76 7.53
C SER A 246 -3.88 3.90 8.46
N THR A 247 -4.17 5.09 7.93
CA THR A 247 -4.67 6.21 8.74
C THR A 247 -6.01 5.88 9.41
N ASN A 248 -6.42 6.65 10.43
CA ASN A 248 -7.67 6.42 11.18
C ASN A 248 -8.89 6.23 10.25
N ALA A 249 -8.98 7.03 9.16
CA ALA A 249 -10.03 6.88 8.16
C ALA A 249 -10.01 5.52 7.44
N GLY A 250 -8.83 4.95 7.15
CA GLY A 250 -8.72 3.63 6.52
C GLY A 250 -8.93 2.46 7.48
N ARG A 251 -8.63 2.63 8.77
CA ARG A 251 -8.81 1.58 9.79
C ARG A 251 -10.28 1.32 10.13
N ARG A 252 -11.12 2.37 10.12
CA ARG A 252 -12.57 2.27 10.43
C ARG A 252 -13.36 1.38 9.48
N TYR A 253 -12.89 1.18 8.25
CA TYR A 253 -13.57 0.33 7.25
C TYR A 253 -13.23 -1.16 7.40
N GLY A 254 -12.32 -1.52 8.32
CA GLY A 254 -11.95 -2.90 8.60
C GLY A 254 -11.37 -3.66 7.41
N GLY A 255 -11.05 -4.95 7.62
CA GLY A 255 -10.58 -5.84 6.56
C GLY A 255 -9.20 -5.48 5.99
N ARG A 256 -8.99 -5.74 4.68
CA ARG A 256 -7.69 -5.53 3.99
C ARG A 256 -7.24 -4.07 3.93
N VAL A 257 -8.13 -3.11 4.18
CA VAL A 257 -7.86 -1.67 4.10
C VAL A 257 -7.16 -1.14 5.37
N GLY A 258 -7.17 -1.92 6.45
CA GLY A 258 -6.48 -1.58 7.71
C GLY A 258 -4.95 -1.51 7.57
N TRP A 259 -4.39 -2.17 6.56
CA TRP A 259 -2.95 -2.22 6.30
C TRP A 259 -2.60 -1.52 4.99
N HIS A 260 -1.69 -0.56 5.03
CA HIS A 260 -1.19 0.16 3.87
C HIS A 260 0.25 -0.25 3.56
N GLN A 261 0.54 -0.59 2.30
CA GLN A 261 1.90 -0.88 1.85
C GLN A 261 2.73 0.40 1.77
N VAL A 262 3.74 0.52 2.63
CA VAL A 262 4.61 1.71 2.73
C VAL A 262 5.86 1.58 1.86
N ALA A 263 6.42 0.39 1.73
CA ALA A 263 7.60 0.17 0.89
C ALA A 263 7.60 -1.23 0.29
N ASN A 264 8.20 -1.36 -0.89
CA ASN A 264 8.63 -2.62 -1.45
C ASN A 264 10.15 -2.57 -1.49
N ARG A 265 10.84 -3.32 -0.63
CA ARG A 265 12.30 -3.21 -0.45
C ARG A 265 12.99 -4.41 -1.06
N PRO A 266 14.16 -4.26 -1.71
CA PRO A 266 14.95 -5.43 -2.09
C PRO A 266 15.28 -6.28 -0.85
N ILE A 267 15.33 -7.60 -1.04
CA ILE A 267 15.67 -8.53 0.03
C ILE A 267 17.05 -8.17 0.58
N ARG A 268 17.10 -7.97 1.89
CA ARG A 268 18.36 -7.74 2.59
C ARG A 268 19.02 -9.08 2.87
N ASP A 269 20.19 -9.33 2.28
CA ASP A 269 20.96 -10.53 2.58
C ASP A 269 21.26 -10.58 4.09
N ILE A 270 20.99 -11.73 4.71
CA ILE A 270 21.22 -12.00 6.13
C ILE A 270 22.68 -11.87 6.53
N LYS A 271 23.59 -11.97 5.56
CA LYS A 271 25.00 -11.66 5.76
C LYS A 271 25.18 -10.20 6.16
N THR A 272 24.43 -9.25 5.63
CA THR A 272 24.58 -7.81 6.00
C THR A 272 24.24 -7.48 7.45
N VAL A 273 23.67 -8.42 8.21
CA VAL A 273 23.35 -8.24 9.62
C VAL A 273 24.46 -8.86 10.46
N VAL A 274 25.16 -8.01 11.20
CA VAL A 274 26.25 -8.40 12.09
C VAL A 274 25.66 -8.93 13.40
N LEU A 275 25.73 -10.24 13.59
CA LEU A 275 25.28 -10.98 14.78
C LEU A 275 26.15 -12.24 14.88
N ASP A 276 26.29 -12.80 16.08
CA ASP A 276 26.93 -14.11 16.26
C ASP A 276 26.29 -15.17 15.34
N GLU A 277 27.14 -15.97 14.67
CA GLU A 277 26.69 -16.93 13.68
C GLU A 277 25.80 -18.02 14.29
N LYS A 278 26.11 -18.44 15.53
CA LYS A 278 25.32 -19.48 16.21
C LYS A 278 23.91 -18.97 16.53
N GLN A 279 23.80 -17.76 17.06
CA GLN A 279 22.50 -17.12 17.32
C GLN A 279 21.70 -16.93 16.02
N LYS A 280 22.35 -16.47 14.95
CA LYS A 280 21.72 -16.30 13.63
C LYS A 280 21.16 -17.63 13.10
N LEU A 281 21.94 -18.70 13.14
CA LEU A 281 21.51 -20.02 12.70
C LEU A 281 20.39 -20.59 13.57
N GLN A 282 20.43 -20.37 14.89
CA GLN A 282 19.38 -20.78 15.80
C GLN A 282 18.04 -20.13 15.47
N VAL A 283 18.02 -18.81 15.25
CA VAL A 283 16.79 -18.08 14.89
C VAL A 283 16.25 -18.55 13.54
N LEU A 284 17.12 -18.77 12.55
CA LEU A 284 16.72 -19.27 11.23
C LEU A 284 16.13 -20.68 11.31
N ALA A 285 16.76 -21.57 12.06
CA ALA A 285 16.27 -22.94 12.25
C ALA A 285 14.91 -22.95 12.96
N ASP A 286 14.74 -22.13 14.00
CA ASP A 286 13.51 -22.03 14.77
C ASP A 286 12.34 -21.51 13.94
N ILE A 287 12.56 -20.43 13.17
CA ILE A 287 11.53 -19.90 12.26
C ILE A 287 11.20 -20.91 11.16
N ASN A 288 12.20 -21.58 10.60
CA ASN A 288 11.99 -22.59 9.56
C ASN A 288 11.16 -23.78 10.07
N GLU A 289 11.43 -24.26 11.28
CA GLU A 289 10.63 -25.30 11.93
C GLU A 289 9.20 -24.82 12.18
N TYR A 290 9.03 -23.61 12.70
CA TYR A 290 7.70 -23.03 12.96
C TYR A 290 6.86 -22.88 11.68
N LEU A 291 7.48 -22.42 10.58
CA LEU A 291 6.81 -22.21 9.30
C LEU A 291 6.58 -23.51 8.50
N HIS A 292 7.18 -24.62 8.92
CA HIS A 292 7.07 -25.90 8.21
C HIS A 292 5.59 -26.33 8.09
N PRO A 293 5.12 -26.81 6.91
CA PRO A 293 3.70 -27.14 6.69
C PRO A 293 3.12 -28.20 7.63
N GLU A 294 3.96 -29.02 8.24
CA GLU A 294 3.55 -30.08 9.19
C GLU A 294 3.35 -29.56 10.62
N THR A 295 4.03 -28.47 10.99
CA THR A 295 4.02 -27.90 12.33
C THR A 295 2.61 -27.50 12.79
N PRO A 296 1.75 -26.84 11.98
CA PRO A 296 0.37 -26.56 12.36
C PRO A 296 -0.43 -27.80 12.77
N LYS A 297 -0.20 -28.96 12.11
CA LYS A 297 -0.86 -30.21 12.46
C LYS A 297 -0.36 -30.75 13.80
N TRP A 298 0.95 -30.65 14.05
CA TRP A 298 1.55 -31.08 15.31
C TRP A 298 1.01 -30.29 16.51
N TYR A 299 0.87 -28.96 16.36
CA TYR A 299 0.30 -28.06 17.36
C TYR A 299 -1.19 -28.34 17.59
N SER A 300 -1.96 -28.44 16.51
CA SER A 300 -3.41 -28.72 16.57
C SER A 300 -3.73 -30.05 17.25
N ASN A 301 -2.98 -31.12 16.94
CA ASN A 301 -3.17 -32.44 17.57
C ASN A 301 -2.90 -32.44 19.08
N ARG A 302 -2.22 -31.41 19.60
CA ARG A 302 -1.89 -31.25 21.02
C ARG A 302 -2.69 -30.14 21.70
N GLY A 303 -3.59 -29.46 20.96
CA GLY A 303 -4.38 -28.34 21.48
C GLY A 303 -3.54 -27.12 21.88
N ILE A 304 -2.32 -26.99 21.35
CA ILE A 304 -1.44 -25.85 21.61
C ILE A 304 -1.68 -24.80 20.52
N PRO A 305 -1.99 -23.53 20.89
CA PRO A 305 -2.12 -22.45 19.91
C PRO A 305 -0.85 -22.27 19.07
N LEU A 306 -0.99 -22.13 17.74
CA LEU A 306 0.16 -21.92 16.86
C LEU A 306 0.62 -20.46 16.90
N ARG A 307 1.49 -20.18 17.87
CA ARG A 307 2.09 -18.85 18.10
C ARG A 307 3.60 -19.02 18.31
N ARG A 308 4.35 -18.05 17.80
CA ARG A 308 5.80 -17.96 18.04
C ARG A 308 6.22 -16.51 18.18
N GLY A 309 6.78 -16.17 19.33
CA GLY A 309 7.26 -14.83 19.64
C GLY A 309 8.76 -14.74 19.83
N TYR A 310 9.36 -13.69 19.30
CA TYR A 310 10.78 -13.39 19.39
C TYR A 310 10.98 -12.01 20.05
N LEU A 311 11.90 -11.93 21.01
CA LEU A 311 12.32 -10.66 21.61
C LEU A 311 13.76 -10.37 21.24
N PHE A 312 13.97 -9.33 20.44
CA PHE A 312 15.29 -8.81 20.09
C PHE A 312 15.62 -7.64 21.01
N HIS A 313 16.63 -7.78 21.86
CA HIS A 313 16.97 -6.78 22.86
C HIS A 313 18.45 -6.41 22.83
N GLY A 314 18.77 -5.16 23.16
CA GLY A 314 20.16 -4.69 23.25
C GLY A 314 20.31 -3.21 22.91
N PRO A 315 21.53 -2.65 22.95
CA PRO A 315 21.78 -1.22 22.70
C PRO A 315 21.25 -0.74 21.33
N PRO A 316 20.95 0.55 21.17
CA PRO A 316 20.53 1.11 19.89
C PRO A 316 21.64 0.99 18.83
N GLY A 317 21.25 0.77 17.57
CA GLY A 317 22.21 0.68 16.45
C GLY A 317 22.96 -0.65 16.32
N THR A 318 22.49 -1.71 16.97
CA THR A 318 23.04 -3.07 16.87
C THR A 318 22.40 -3.94 15.78
N GLY A 319 21.39 -3.43 15.07
CA GLY A 319 20.78 -4.13 13.93
C GLY A 319 19.56 -4.98 14.25
N LYS A 320 18.91 -4.82 15.41
CA LYS A 320 17.65 -5.51 15.78
C LYS A 320 16.59 -5.48 14.68
N THR A 321 16.18 -4.29 14.27
CA THR A 321 15.21 -4.08 13.18
C THR A 321 15.72 -4.59 11.84
N SER A 322 17.04 -4.48 11.62
CA SER A 322 17.69 -4.94 10.40
C SER A 322 17.62 -6.46 10.24
N LEU A 323 17.73 -7.21 11.34
CA LEU A 323 17.55 -8.67 11.35
C LEU A 323 16.12 -9.04 10.97
N SER A 324 15.11 -8.35 11.54
CA SER A 324 13.69 -8.61 11.24
C SER A 324 13.39 -8.48 9.75
N PHE A 325 13.93 -7.45 9.08
CA PHE A 325 13.77 -7.28 7.63
C PHE A 325 14.51 -8.35 6.82
N ALA A 326 15.72 -8.76 7.24
CA ALA A 326 16.46 -9.82 6.56
C ALA A 326 15.76 -11.18 6.68
N LEU A 327 15.20 -11.50 7.85
CA LEU A 327 14.42 -12.72 8.08
C LEU A 327 13.17 -12.74 7.18
N ALA A 328 12.45 -11.62 7.08
CA ALA A 328 11.30 -11.50 6.16
C ALA A 328 11.68 -11.78 4.71
N GLY A 329 12.84 -11.26 4.28
CA GLY A 329 13.36 -11.48 2.93
C GLY A 329 13.72 -12.95 2.65
N ILE A 330 14.42 -13.63 3.56
CA ILE A 330 14.81 -15.04 3.39
C ILE A 330 13.59 -15.95 3.25
N PHE A 331 12.57 -15.75 4.10
CA PHE A 331 11.37 -16.59 4.10
C PHE A 331 10.31 -16.11 3.09
N GLY A 332 10.56 -15.02 2.36
CA GLY A 332 9.62 -14.45 1.40
C GLY A 332 8.30 -14.01 2.03
N LEU A 333 8.35 -13.50 3.26
CA LEU A 333 7.17 -13.10 4.03
C LEU A 333 6.98 -11.57 4.03
N ASP A 334 5.73 -11.14 4.01
CA ASP A 334 5.38 -9.74 4.26
C ASP A 334 5.67 -9.35 5.71
N ILE A 335 6.23 -8.15 5.90
CA ILE A 335 6.49 -7.59 7.23
C ILE A 335 5.50 -6.46 7.56
N HIS A 336 4.82 -6.62 8.69
CA HIS A 336 3.81 -5.69 9.20
C HIS A 336 4.39 -4.95 10.40
N VAL A 337 4.74 -3.68 10.21
CA VAL A 337 5.43 -2.87 11.22
C VAL A 337 4.41 -2.01 11.96
N ILE A 338 4.33 -2.18 13.27
CA ILE A 338 3.47 -1.38 14.16
C ILE A 338 4.38 -0.58 15.10
N SER A 339 4.15 0.72 15.16
CA SER A 339 4.73 1.59 16.18
C SER A 339 3.67 1.89 17.22
N LEU A 340 3.91 1.46 18.47
CA LEU A 340 2.96 1.65 19.57
C LEU A 340 2.90 3.11 20.05
N LEU A 341 3.79 3.97 19.54
CA LEU A 341 3.82 5.41 19.80
C LEU A 341 2.85 6.21 18.92
N GLU A 342 2.22 5.58 17.93
CA GLU A 342 1.30 6.30 17.05
C GLU A 342 0.07 6.76 17.85
N PRO A 343 -0.15 8.08 18.03
CA PRO A 343 -1.19 8.58 18.92
C PRO A 343 -2.60 8.33 18.38
N SER A 344 -2.73 7.98 17.10
CA SER A 344 -4.01 7.70 16.47
C SER A 344 -4.46 6.25 16.63
N LEU A 345 -3.57 5.37 17.13
CA LEU A 345 -3.79 3.93 17.22
C LEU A 345 -4.43 3.58 18.57
N THR A 346 -5.68 3.11 18.54
CA THR A 346 -6.41 2.66 19.73
C THR A 346 -6.19 1.17 20.00
N GLU A 347 -6.57 0.69 21.18
CA GLU A 347 -6.52 -0.74 21.52
C GLU A 347 -7.46 -1.59 20.66
N GLU A 348 -8.64 -1.05 20.32
CA GLU A 348 -9.60 -1.70 19.42
C GLU A 348 -9.03 -1.80 18.00
N ASP A 349 -8.42 -0.71 17.50
CA ASP A 349 -7.73 -0.70 16.21
C ASP A 349 -6.63 -1.77 16.19
N LEU A 350 -5.84 -1.88 17.26
CA LEU A 350 -4.79 -2.89 17.38
C LEU A 350 -5.36 -4.31 17.30
N SER A 351 -6.42 -4.60 18.06
CA SER A 351 -7.10 -5.91 18.02
C SER A 351 -7.61 -6.24 16.61
N ASN A 352 -8.25 -5.27 15.95
CA ASN A 352 -8.74 -5.40 14.57
C ASN A 352 -7.61 -5.61 13.55
N LEU A 353 -6.49 -4.91 13.71
CA LEU A 353 -5.30 -5.10 12.88
C LEU A 353 -4.73 -6.50 13.03
N PHE A 354 -4.59 -7.00 14.25
CA PHE A 354 -4.14 -8.36 14.52
C PHE A 354 -5.13 -9.44 14.04
N ALA A 355 -6.42 -9.14 14.00
CA ALA A 355 -7.45 -10.04 13.46
C ALA A 355 -7.51 -10.05 11.92
N THR A 356 -6.97 -9.05 11.23
CA THR A 356 -6.98 -8.96 9.76
C THR A 356 -5.68 -9.43 9.11
N LEU A 357 -4.66 -9.77 9.90
CA LEU A 357 -3.37 -10.23 9.40
C LEU A 357 -3.47 -11.54 8.62
N PRO A 358 -2.74 -11.68 7.51
CA PRO A 358 -2.68 -12.94 6.77
C PRO A 358 -1.93 -14.03 7.57
N ARG A 359 -2.24 -15.29 7.27
CA ARG A 359 -1.43 -16.43 7.73
C ARG A 359 -0.05 -16.38 7.06
N ARG A 360 1.02 -16.68 7.81
CA ARG A 360 2.43 -16.58 7.36
C ARG A 360 2.83 -15.13 7.04
N CYS A 361 2.90 -14.31 8.06
CA CYS A 361 3.54 -13.00 7.99
C CYS A 361 4.44 -12.80 9.21
N ILE A 362 5.31 -11.80 9.14
CA ILE A 362 6.07 -11.30 10.29
C ILE A 362 5.41 -10.03 10.77
N VAL A 363 5.08 -9.98 12.06
CA VAL A 363 4.64 -8.77 12.75
C VAL A 363 5.83 -8.22 13.52
N LEU A 364 6.19 -6.97 13.28
CA LEU A 364 7.26 -6.27 13.96
C LEU A 364 6.68 -5.18 14.85
N LEU A 365 6.86 -5.33 16.17
CA LEU A 365 6.59 -4.27 17.15
C LEU A 365 7.90 -3.56 17.47
N GLU A 366 8.03 -2.32 17.01
CA GLU A 366 9.23 -1.51 17.24
C GLU A 366 9.19 -0.81 18.61
N ASP A 367 10.36 -0.74 19.27
CA ASP A 367 10.62 0.00 20.51
C ASP A 367 9.54 -0.15 21.61
N ILE A 368 9.20 -1.39 21.97
CA ILE A 368 8.12 -1.69 22.93
C ILE A 368 8.33 -1.09 24.34
N ASP A 369 9.57 -0.76 24.72
CA ASP A 369 9.93 -0.08 25.98
C ASP A 369 9.47 1.38 26.05
N THR A 370 9.24 2.02 24.90
CA THR A 370 8.86 3.43 24.83
C THR A 370 7.35 3.66 24.98
N ALA A 371 6.54 2.62 24.74
CA ALA A 371 5.08 2.69 24.78
C ALA A 371 4.49 2.77 26.20
N GLY A 372 5.30 2.99 27.23
CA GLY A 372 4.85 3.04 28.62
C GLY A 372 4.57 1.67 29.24
N LEU A 373 4.98 0.57 28.57
CA LEU A 373 4.90 -0.82 29.04
C LEU A 373 5.96 -1.15 30.11
N ARG A 374 6.32 -0.16 30.92
CA ARG A 374 7.34 -0.31 31.95
C ARG A 374 6.74 -1.02 33.14
N ARG A 375 7.54 -1.86 33.81
CA ARG A 375 7.18 -2.40 35.13
C ARG A 375 6.69 -1.26 36.02
N PRO A 376 5.52 -1.37 36.68
CA PRO A 376 5.19 -0.46 37.75
C PRO A 376 6.29 -0.59 38.80
N THR A 377 7.13 0.43 38.93
CA THR A 377 8.09 0.49 40.03
C THR A 377 7.26 0.56 41.31
N LEU A 378 7.61 -0.27 42.30
CA LEU A 378 6.98 -0.28 43.64
C LEU A 378 6.93 1.12 44.29
N ASN A 379 7.73 2.07 43.81
CA ASN A 379 7.75 3.46 44.30
C ASN A 379 6.61 4.35 43.79
N GLN A 380 5.82 3.94 42.78
CA GLN A 380 4.66 4.74 42.33
C GLN A 380 3.45 4.66 43.27
N PHE A 381 3.40 3.66 44.16
CA PHE A 381 2.41 3.63 45.24
C PHE A 381 2.80 4.52 46.42
N ASP A 382 4.10 4.82 46.59
CA ASP A 382 4.58 5.63 47.71
C ASP A 382 4.63 7.13 47.40
N GLU A 383 4.79 7.55 46.14
CA GLU A 383 4.77 8.98 45.76
C GLU A 383 3.36 9.58 45.70
N GLU A 384 2.31 8.79 45.39
CA GLU A 384 0.92 9.27 45.50
C GLU A 384 0.41 9.29 46.96
N ALA A 385 1.02 8.49 47.85
CA ALA A 385 0.66 8.44 49.27
C ALA A 385 1.43 9.45 50.16
N SER A 386 2.54 10.02 49.68
CA SER A 386 3.41 10.90 50.47
C SER A 386 3.16 12.41 50.30
N GLN A 387 2.13 12.83 49.56
CA GLN A 387 1.68 14.24 49.52
C GLN A 387 0.51 14.57 50.44
N SER A 388 0.29 13.78 51.49
CA SER A 388 -0.73 14.10 52.49
C SER A 388 -0.33 13.74 53.92
N GLU A 389 0.64 14.46 54.50
CA GLU A 389 0.61 14.79 55.94
C GLU A 389 1.36 16.11 56.23
N PRO A 390 0.77 17.05 56.99
CA PRO A 390 1.46 18.20 57.55
C PRO A 390 1.94 17.93 59.00
N GLN A 391 3.22 18.20 59.29
CA GLN A 391 3.80 18.36 60.64
C GLN A 391 4.41 19.79 60.69
N ASP A 392 4.40 20.59 61.77
CA ASP A 392 4.46 20.30 63.21
C ASP A 392 4.09 21.54 64.08
N GLY A 393 3.70 21.30 65.35
CA GLY A 393 3.80 22.13 66.59
C GLY A 393 3.06 23.48 66.72
N THR A 394 2.38 23.87 67.81
CA THR A 394 2.45 23.52 69.25
C THR A 394 1.25 24.07 70.08
N ALA A 395 0.87 23.33 71.15
CA ALA A 395 0.23 23.74 72.43
C ALA A 395 -1.32 23.92 72.61
N LYS A 396 -1.93 22.89 73.26
CA LYS A 396 -3.01 22.78 74.28
C LYS A 396 -3.79 24.04 74.81
N PRO A 397 -4.95 23.88 75.51
CA PRO A 397 -6.22 23.20 75.18
C PRO A 397 -7.45 24.12 75.49
N THR A 398 -8.68 23.81 75.04
CA THR A 398 -9.94 23.99 75.83
C THR A 398 -11.24 23.72 75.04
N ALA A 399 -12.11 22.95 75.70
CA ALA A 399 -13.58 23.05 75.78
C ALA A 399 -14.45 23.23 74.51
N SER A 400 -15.19 22.16 74.20
CA SER A 400 -16.61 22.11 73.83
C SER A 400 -17.31 23.39 73.33
N LYS A 401 -17.95 23.32 72.16
CA LYS A 401 -19.42 23.38 72.02
C LYS A 401 -19.88 23.21 70.56
N THR A 402 -20.88 22.34 70.44
CA THR A 402 -22.04 22.28 69.54
C THR A 402 -22.34 23.43 68.56
N SER A 403 -22.99 22.98 67.47
CA SER A 403 -24.10 23.56 66.69
C SER A 403 -23.82 24.30 65.38
N SER A 404 -24.25 23.62 64.30
CA SER A 404 -24.98 24.12 63.12
C SER A 404 -25.05 25.63 62.87
N SER A 405 -24.71 26.05 61.65
CA SER A 405 -25.62 26.82 60.79
C SER A 405 -25.09 26.94 59.37
N ASN A 406 -26.05 26.92 58.42
CA ASN A 406 -25.88 27.12 56.99
C ASN A 406 -25.26 28.49 56.65
N GLY A 407 -24.34 28.49 55.69
CA GLY A 407 -23.92 29.66 54.91
C GLY A 407 -23.56 29.23 53.48
N PRO A 408 -23.76 30.08 52.46
CA PRO A 408 -23.65 29.68 51.06
C PRO A 408 -22.19 29.33 50.73
N ARG A 409 -21.98 28.22 50.02
CA ARG A 409 -20.65 27.79 49.58
C ARG A 409 -20.12 28.80 48.56
N ASP A 410 -19.21 29.67 48.99
CA ASP A 410 -18.34 30.43 48.09
C ASP A 410 -17.49 29.44 47.30
N TRP A 411 -17.84 29.25 46.04
CA TRP A 411 -17.05 28.46 45.11
C TRP A 411 -15.84 29.32 44.70
N LYS A 412 -14.65 28.96 45.17
CA LYS A 412 -13.44 29.65 44.75
C LYS A 412 -13.15 29.26 43.29
N VAL A 413 -13.05 30.27 42.42
CA VAL A 413 -12.71 30.12 40.99
C VAL A 413 -11.39 29.34 40.80
N SER A 414 -10.50 29.39 41.79
CA SER A 414 -9.25 28.60 41.81
C SER A 414 -9.47 27.09 41.88
N ASP A 415 -10.54 26.64 42.55
CA ASP A 415 -10.84 25.21 42.71
C ASP A 415 -11.51 24.66 41.46
N LEU A 416 -12.32 25.48 40.78
CA LEU A 416 -12.86 25.17 39.45
C LEU A 416 -11.75 25.14 38.38
N ALA A 417 -10.81 26.09 38.43
CA ALA A 417 -9.66 26.12 37.53
C ALA A 417 -8.72 24.93 37.76
N ARG A 418 -8.56 24.48 39.01
CA ARG A 418 -7.79 23.27 39.34
C ARG A 418 -8.52 22.00 38.91
N ALA A 419 -9.85 21.94 39.04
CA ALA A 419 -10.65 20.82 38.55
C ALA A 419 -10.65 20.74 37.00
N LEU A 420 -10.85 21.86 36.30
CA LEU A 420 -10.77 21.97 34.84
C LEU A 420 -9.35 21.68 34.31
N LYS A 421 -8.30 22.09 35.04
CA LYS A 421 -6.92 21.75 34.69
C LYS A 421 -6.64 20.26 34.91
N LYS A 422 -7.21 19.63 35.93
CA LYS A 422 -7.09 18.19 36.20
C LYS A 422 -7.89 17.34 35.19
N GLU A 423 -9.02 17.83 34.71
CA GLU A 423 -9.74 17.23 33.56
C GLU A 423 -8.98 17.42 32.24
N GLY A 424 -8.28 18.55 32.03
CA GLY A 424 -7.46 18.77 30.83
C GLY A 424 -6.11 18.03 30.79
N GLU A 425 -5.52 17.66 31.94
CA GLU A 425 -4.24 16.94 32.04
C GLU A 425 -4.42 15.40 32.10
N SER A 426 -5.59 14.89 32.50
CA SER A 426 -5.87 13.45 32.56
C SER A 426 -6.21 12.81 31.22
N ASP A 427 -6.44 13.62 30.17
CA ASP A 427 -6.77 13.16 28.82
C ASP A 427 -5.56 13.07 27.86
N GLN A 428 -4.32 13.27 28.37
CA GLN A 428 -3.10 13.36 27.54
C GLN A 428 -2.18 12.13 27.51
N LYS A 429 -2.66 10.95 27.92
CA LYS A 429 -1.98 9.67 27.62
C LYS A 429 -2.96 8.64 27.08
N VAL A 430 -3.55 8.93 25.91
CA VAL A 430 -4.19 7.91 25.06
C VAL A 430 -3.07 7.14 24.33
N GLY A 431 -2.35 6.33 25.09
CA GLY A 431 -1.42 5.33 24.56
C GLY A 431 -2.02 3.93 24.73
N ILE A 432 -1.57 2.97 23.93
CA ILE A 432 -1.99 1.57 24.05
C ILE A 432 -1.56 1.05 25.42
N SER A 433 -2.51 0.53 26.22
CA SER A 433 -2.16 -0.09 27.50
C SER A 433 -1.46 -1.44 27.31
N LEU A 434 -0.69 -1.85 28.30
CA LEU A 434 -0.09 -3.20 28.34
C LEU A 434 -1.17 -4.27 28.23
N SER A 435 -2.27 -4.13 28.96
CA SER A 435 -3.41 -5.06 28.89
C SER A 435 -4.00 -5.15 27.48
N GLY A 436 -4.16 -4.02 26.79
CA GLY A 436 -4.63 -3.97 25.40
C GLY A 436 -3.70 -4.72 24.44
N LEU A 437 -2.39 -4.49 24.56
CA LEU A 437 -1.39 -5.18 23.74
C LEU A 437 -1.38 -6.70 24.01
N LEU A 438 -1.43 -7.10 25.28
CA LEU A 438 -1.43 -8.51 25.68
C LEU A 438 -2.68 -9.24 25.15
N ASN A 439 -3.84 -8.59 25.21
CA ASN A 439 -5.08 -9.13 24.65
C ASN A 439 -5.03 -9.24 23.11
N ALA A 440 -4.36 -8.31 22.42
CA ALA A 440 -4.19 -8.41 20.98
C ALA A 440 -3.26 -9.58 20.58
N ILE A 441 -2.15 -9.77 21.30
CA ILE A 441 -1.14 -10.81 20.99
C ILE A 441 -1.64 -12.21 21.36
N ASP A 442 -2.27 -12.37 22.52
CA ASP A 442 -2.53 -13.66 23.17
C ASP A 442 -4.01 -13.86 23.57
N GLY A 443 -4.90 -12.99 23.10
CA GLY A 443 -6.33 -13.11 23.37
C GLY A 443 -6.95 -14.35 22.73
N VAL A 444 -8.07 -14.80 23.31
CA VAL A 444 -8.86 -15.96 22.85
C VAL A 444 -9.34 -15.80 21.41
N ALA A 445 -9.60 -14.56 20.97
CA ALA A 445 -10.04 -14.24 19.61
C ALA A 445 -8.86 -13.99 18.62
N SER A 446 -7.62 -14.09 19.07
CA SER A 446 -6.45 -13.70 18.28
C SER A 446 -6.06 -14.80 17.29
N GLN A 447 -5.82 -14.41 16.03
CA GLN A 447 -5.50 -15.34 14.95
C GLN A 447 -4.09 -15.93 15.07
N GLU A 448 -3.93 -17.17 14.59
CA GLU A 448 -2.72 -17.99 14.71
C GLU A 448 -1.93 -18.08 13.39
N GLY A 449 -0.69 -18.60 13.48
CA GLY A 449 0.14 -18.90 12.29
C GLY A 449 0.92 -17.71 11.72
N ARG A 450 1.31 -16.78 12.61
CA ARG A 450 2.20 -15.64 12.31
C ARG A 450 3.42 -15.66 13.22
N VAL A 451 4.48 -15.00 12.79
CA VAL A 451 5.71 -14.80 13.57
C VAL A 451 5.66 -13.40 14.18
N LEU A 452 5.75 -13.29 15.51
CA LEU A 452 5.81 -12.01 16.20
C LEU A 452 7.26 -11.70 16.58
N ILE A 453 7.77 -10.55 16.17
CA ILE A 453 9.08 -10.03 16.58
C ILE A 453 8.88 -8.72 17.32
N MET A 454 9.43 -8.63 18.52
CA MET A 454 9.44 -7.41 19.33
C MET A 454 10.87 -6.93 19.49
N THR A 455 11.09 -5.62 19.38
CA THR A 455 12.40 -5.03 19.61
C THR A 455 12.39 -4.11 20.82
N THR A 456 13.41 -4.20 21.67
CA THR A 456 13.57 -3.30 22.82
C THR A 456 15.03 -2.87 23.01
N ASN A 457 15.24 -1.69 23.57
CA ASN A 457 16.58 -1.24 23.98
C ASN A 457 16.89 -1.56 25.44
N THR A 458 15.86 -1.63 26.29
CA THR A 458 15.97 -1.82 27.75
C THR A 458 15.13 -3.02 28.22
N PRO A 459 15.62 -4.26 28.04
CA PRO A 459 14.85 -5.47 28.39
C PRO A 459 14.46 -5.53 29.86
N GLU A 460 15.25 -4.95 30.77
CA GLU A 460 15.01 -4.92 32.22
C GLU A 460 13.75 -4.15 32.62
N GLN A 461 13.29 -3.22 31.77
CA GLN A 461 12.11 -2.40 32.05
C GLN A 461 10.82 -3.07 31.61
N LEU A 462 10.89 -4.15 30.82
CA LEU A 462 9.71 -4.85 30.31
C LEU A 462 8.99 -5.63 31.41
N ASP A 463 7.67 -5.65 31.33
CA ASP A 463 6.83 -6.43 32.22
C ASP A 463 7.02 -7.94 31.99
N ASP A 464 7.13 -8.71 33.07
CA ASP A 464 7.32 -10.16 33.03
C ASP A 464 6.14 -10.89 32.37
N ALA A 465 4.94 -10.29 32.38
CA ALA A 465 3.78 -10.79 31.68
C ALA A 465 3.98 -10.79 30.15
N LEU A 466 4.77 -9.87 29.59
CA LEU A 466 5.01 -9.80 28.14
C LEU A 466 5.99 -10.88 27.67
N ILE A 467 6.99 -11.22 28.49
CA ILE A 467 8.07 -12.16 28.14
C ILE A 467 7.76 -13.62 28.49
N ARG A 468 6.55 -13.92 28.97
CA ARG A 468 6.14 -15.28 29.34
C ARG A 468 6.12 -16.23 28.11
N PRO A 469 6.48 -17.51 28.25
CA PRO A 469 6.34 -18.51 27.18
C PRO A 469 4.91 -18.54 26.61
N GLY A 470 4.79 -18.64 25.29
CA GLY A 470 3.54 -18.44 24.54
C GLY A 470 3.38 -17.03 23.96
N ARG A 471 4.06 -16.03 24.52
CA ARG A 471 4.15 -14.65 24.00
C ARG A 471 5.53 -14.33 23.46
N VAL A 472 6.57 -14.71 24.20
CA VAL A 472 7.97 -14.67 23.79
C VAL A 472 8.57 -16.04 24.08
N ASP A 473 8.98 -16.74 23.03
CA ASP A 473 9.53 -18.09 23.12
C ASP A 473 11.05 -18.09 22.96
N LEU A 474 11.60 -17.15 22.18
CA LEU A 474 13.04 -17.00 21.98
C LEU A 474 13.47 -15.54 22.21
N GLN A 475 14.50 -15.36 23.04
CA GLN A 475 15.13 -14.05 23.28
C GLN A 475 16.50 -14.01 22.63
N VAL A 476 16.77 -12.97 21.86
CA VAL A 476 18.04 -12.77 21.16
C VAL A 476 18.66 -11.48 21.67
N ALA A 477 19.81 -11.63 22.32
CA ALA A 477 20.59 -10.53 22.85
C ALA A 477 21.54 -9.97 21.78
N PHE A 478 21.43 -8.68 21.51
CA PHE A 478 22.32 -7.92 20.64
C PHE A 478 23.32 -7.16 21.50
N SER A 479 24.60 -7.51 21.40
CA SER A 479 25.69 -6.77 22.01
C SER A 479 26.27 -5.72 21.06
N ASN A 480 27.15 -4.88 21.59
CA ASN A 480 28.07 -4.12 20.76
C ASN A 480 29.00 -5.04 19.97
N ALA A 481 29.63 -4.50 18.93
CA ALA A 481 30.44 -5.26 17.98
C ALA A 481 31.69 -5.84 18.65
N THR A 482 32.00 -7.09 18.32
CA THR A 482 33.31 -7.69 18.59
C THR A 482 34.33 -7.31 17.52
N GLN A 483 35.61 -7.56 17.77
CA GLN A 483 36.70 -7.40 16.81
C GLN A 483 36.45 -8.21 15.54
N ASP A 484 35.99 -9.46 15.68
CA ASP A 484 35.64 -10.32 14.55
C ASP A 484 34.50 -9.74 13.72
N GLN A 485 33.47 -9.20 14.39
CA GLN A 485 32.34 -8.54 13.75
C GLN A 485 32.74 -7.23 13.07
N ALA A 486 33.69 -6.48 13.64
CA ALA A 486 34.24 -5.27 13.03
C ALA A 486 35.06 -5.59 11.77
N ARG A 487 35.88 -6.65 11.83
CA ARG A 487 36.61 -7.20 10.67
C ARG A 487 35.64 -7.62 9.56
N GLU A 488 34.61 -8.38 9.91
CA GLU A 488 33.61 -8.85 8.96
C GLU A 488 32.84 -7.69 8.30
N LEU A 489 32.46 -6.68 9.09
CA LEU A 489 31.83 -5.46 8.60
C LEU A 489 32.75 -4.68 7.65
N PHE A 490 34.06 -4.63 7.93
CA PHE A 490 35.04 -3.99 7.07
C PHE A 490 35.12 -4.68 5.71
N VAL A 491 35.29 -6.02 5.69
CA VAL A 491 35.32 -6.79 4.43
C VAL A 491 34.05 -6.52 3.62
N ARG A 492 32.88 -6.64 4.24
CA ARG A 492 31.59 -6.44 3.57
C ARG A 492 31.39 -5.05 2.98
N MET A 493 31.95 -4.03 3.61
CA MET A 493 31.79 -2.65 3.16
C MET A 493 32.62 -2.34 1.91
N TYR A 494 33.71 -3.09 1.70
CA TYR A 494 34.68 -2.88 0.63
C TYR A 494 34.75 -4.02 -0.38
N GLU A 495 34.00 -5.11 -0.18
CA GLU A 495 33.83 -6.17 -1.17
C GLU A 495 33.14 -5.58 -2.42
N GLU A 496 33.63 -5.93 -3.62
CA GLU A 496 33.01 -5.46 -4.86
C GLU A 496 31.58 -6.00 -4.97
N ASP A 497 30.63 -5.13 -5.31
CA ASP A 497 29.27 -5.54 -5.67
C ASP A 497 29.37 -6.49 -6.86
N GLN A 498 29.20 -7.80 -6.65
CA GLN A 498 28.94 -8.69 -7.78
C GLN A 498 27.62 -8.24 -8.40
N PRO A 499 27.58 -7.81 -9.67
CA PRO A 499 26.33 -7.46 -10.30
C PRO A 499 25.44 -8.70 -10.29
N SER A 500 24.38 -8.64 -9.50
CA SER A 500 23.36 -9.67 -9.45
C SER A 500 22.71 -9.76 -10.82
N SER A 501 23.16 -10.73 -11.63
CA SER A 501 22.50 -11.24 -12.84
C SER A 501 21.74 -10.18 -13.66
N LEU A 502 22.42 -9.16 -14.16
CA LEU A 502 21.91 -8.40 -15.30
C LEU A 502 22.22 -9.19 -16.59
N PRO A 503 21.31 -9.21 -17.58
CA PRO A 503 21.57 -9.87 -18.85
C PRO A 503 22.82 -9.26 -19.51
N ALA A 504 23.63 -10.11 -20.14
CA ALA A 504 24.90 -9.74 -20.74
C ALA A 504 24.78 -8.48 -21.62
N PRO A 505 25.72 -7.52 -21.52
CA PRO A 505 25.72 -6.34 -22.36
C PRO A 505 25.88 -6.75 -23.83
N ASP A 506 25.10 -6.09 -24.69
CA ASP A 506 25.05 -6.30 -26.14
C ASP A 506 26.46 -6.12 -26.77
N PRO A 507 27.00 -7.11 -27.51
CA PRO A 507 28.37 -7.08 -28.04
C PRO A 507 28.64 -5.99 -29.10
N ASN A 508 27.63 -5.20 -29.49
CA ASN A 508 27.74 -4.17 -30.53
C ASN A 508 27.77 -2.71 -30.01
N SER A 509 27.93 -2.48 -28.71
CA SER A 509 28.19 -1.13 -28.19
C SER A 509 29.66 -0.73 -28.43
N PRO A 510 29.97 0.45 -29.00
CA PRO A 510 31.34 0.92 -29.13
C PRO A 510 31.89 1.21 -27.73
N HIS A 511 32.72 0.31 -27.23
CA HIS A 511 33.51 0.50 -26.02
C HIS A 511 34.55 1.61 -26.25
N GLU A 512 34.18 2.85 -25.92
CA GLU A 512 35.18 3.82 -25.47
C GLU A 512 35.84 3.24 -24.21
N LYS A 513 37.16 3.12 -24.24
CA LYS A 513 37.97 2.76 -23.07
C LYS A 513 37.86 3.90 -22.06
N MET A 514 36.82 3.84 -21.25
CA MET A 514 36.66 4.67 -20.07
C MET A 514 37.66 4.13 -19.03
N GLU A 515 38.69 4.92 -18.74
CA GLU A 515 39.60 4.66 -17.62
C GLU A 515 38.77 4.45 -16.34
N SER A 516 38.98 3.33 -15.65
CA SER A 516 38.23 3.00 -14.43
C SER A 516 38.68 3.89 -13.28
N GLU A 517 38.09 5.08 -13.11
CA GLU A 517 38.20 5.92 -11.89
C GLU A 517 37.49 5.29 -10.66
N GLY A 518 37.37 3.97 -10.61
CA GLY A 518 36.50 3.23 -9.70
C GLY A 518 37.20 2.27 -8.74
N GLY A 519 38.52 2.12 -8.80
CA GLY A 519 39.25 1.15 -7.98
C GLY A 519 39.39 1.55 -6.50
N LEU A 520 39.38 0.56 -5.61
CA LEU A 520 39.78 0.71 -4.22
C LEU A 520 41.26 1.15 -4.13
N ASP A 521 41.65 1.79 -3.03
CA ASP A 521 43.05 2.21 -2.78
C ASP A 521 43.99 1.03 -2.42
N ILE A 522 43.47 -0.19 -2.37
CA ILE A 522 44.17 -1.45 -2.08
C ILE A 522 43.68 -2.53 -3.07
N PRO A 523 44.56 -3.44 -3.55
CA PRO A 523 44.13 -4.61 -4.33
C PRO A 523 43.22 -5.53 -3.52
N VAL A 524 42.20 -6.13 -4.14
CA VAL A 524 41.20 -7.00 -3.49
C VAL A 524 41.83 -8.17 -2.71
N SER A 525 43.01 -8.65 -3.12
CA SER A 525 43.78 -9.69 -2.41
C SER A 525 44.18 -9.32 -0.99
N ASP A 526 44.41 -8.03 -0.73
CA ASP A 526 44.95 -7.53 0.53
C ASP A 526 43.83 -7.04 1.46
N LEU A 527 42.58 -7.05 0.99
CA LEU A 527 41.44 -6.64 1.80
C LEU A 527 41.27 -7.46 3.10
N PRO A 528 41.46 -8.79 3.11
CA PRO A 528 41.34 -9.58 4.34
C PRO A 528 42.39 -9.22 5.40
N SER A 529 43.63 -8.94 5.01
CA SER A 529 44.71 -8.59 5.95
C SER A 529 44.52 -7.19 6.53
N VAL A 530 44.06 -6.24 5.72
CA VAL A 530 43.70 -4.88 6.18
C VAL A 530 42.49 -4.93 7.10
N ALA A 531 41.50 -5.78 6.83
CA ALA A 531 40.35 -5.98 7.70
C ALA A 531 40.75 -6.57 9.06
N GLU A 532 41.69 -7.52 9.09
CA GLU A 532 42.22 -8.09 10.33
C GLU A 532 42.95 -7.03 11.17
N ALA A 533 43.80 -6.23 10.54
CA ALA A 533 44.45 -5.10 11.19
C ALA A 533 43.45 -4.04 11.70
N PHE A 534 42.37 -3.79 10.96
CA PHE A 534 41.31 -2.88 11.38
C PHE A 534 40.54 -3.43 12.58
N GLY A 535 40.14 -4.71 12.54
CA GLY A 535 39.44 -5.38 13.64
C GLY A 535 40.25 -5.34 14.93
N ALA A 536 41.55 -5.62 14.87
CA ALA A 536 42.45 -5.59 16.04
C ALA A 536 42.55 -4.21 16.73
N LYS A 537 42.35 -3.12 15.98
CA LYS A 537 42.36 -1.74 16.52
C LYS A 537 41.04 -1.33 17.17
N ILE A 538 39.97 -2.10 16.99
CA ILE A 538 38.66 -1.83 17.60
C ILE A 538 38.58 -2.55 18.97
N PRO A 539 38.33 -1.83 20.07
CA PRO A 539 38.02 -2.44 21.36
C PRO A 539 36.73 -3.26 21.32
N ASP A 540 36.77 -4.47 21.87
CA ASP A 540 35.62 -5.39 21.97
C ASP A 540 34.48 -4.80 22.79
N GLY A 541 33.25 -4.87 22.28
CA GLY A 541 32.05 -4.54 23.04
C GLY A 541 31.84 -3.04 23.32
N GLU A 542 32.71 -2.17 22.81
CA GLU A 542 32.59 -0.73 23.01
C GLU A 542 31.69 -0.07 21.95
N PHE A 543 31.87 -0.42 20.68
CA PHE A 543 31.23 0.29 19.58
C PHE A 543 30.05 -0.49 19.01
N SER A 544 28.96 0.20 18.66
CA SER A 544 27.86 -0.47 17.96
C SER A 544 28.21 -0.67 16.48
N PRO A 545 27.71 -1.73 15.83
CA PRO A 545 27.88 -1.95 14.39
C PRO A 545 27.52 -0.72 13.54
N ALA A 546 26.46 0.02 13.91
CA ALA A 546 26.07 1.25 13.20
C ALA A 546 27.12 2.37 13.30
N GLN A 547 27.84 2.49 14.43
CA GLN A 547 28.91 3.48 14.58
C GLN A 547 30.10 3.15 13.67
N ILE A 548 30.50 1.88 13.63
CA ILE A 548 31.57 1.39 12.77
C ILE A 548 31.17 1.56 11.30
N GLN A 549 29.94 1.17 10.94
CA GLN A 549 29.40 1.37 9.60
C GLN A 549 29.40 2.85 9.20
N GLY A 550 28.98 3.75 10.10
CA GLY A 550 29.00 5.20 9.87
C GLY A 550 30.42 5.76 9.67
N TYR A 551 31.43 5.18 10.32
CA TYR A 551 32.83 5.52 10.11
C TYR A 551 33.33 5.10 8.73
N LEU A 552 33.02 3.87 8.30
CA LEU A 552 33.43 3.33 7.00
C LEU A 552 32.67 4.01 5.83
N LEU A 553 31.42 4.40 6.03
CA LEU A 553 30.60 5.12 5.04
C LEU A 553 31.20 6.48 4.63
N LYS A 554 32.02 7.11 5.48
CA LYS A 554 32.74 8.34 5.13
C LYS A 554 33.95 8.08 4.23
N ARG A 555 34.38 6.82 4.12
CA ARG A 555 35.59 6.36 3.43
C ARG A 555 35.29 5.23 2.45
N LYS A 556 34.17 5.32 1.71
CA LYS A 556 33.62 4.25 0.87
C LYS A 556 34.61 3.61 -0.11
N LYS A 557 35.56 4.39 -0.64
CA LYS A 557 36.54 3.93 -1.64
C LYS A 557 37.99 3.83 -1.10
N GLN A 558 38.18 4.10 0.19
CA GLN A 558 39.51 4.27 0.78
C GLN A 558 39.71 3.37 2.02
N PRO A 559 39.77 2.03 1.86
CA PRO A 559 40.04 1.12 2.97
C PRO A 559 41.37 1.40 3.69
N ARG A 560 42.43 1.82 2.98
CA ARG A 560 43.73 2.10 3.62
C ARG A 560 43.65 3.29 4.56
N LYS A 561 43.02 4.36 4.09
CA LYS A 561 42.78 5.57 4.88
C LYS A 561 41.91 5.28 6.11
N ALA A 562 40.94 4.37 6.00
CA ALA A 562 40.16 3.92 7.14
C ALA A 562 41.01 3.21 8.20
N LEU A 563 42.04 2.46 7.81
CA LEU A 563 42.96 1.83 8.77
C LEU A 563 43.92 2.83 9.44
N GLU A 564 44.37 3.86 8.71
CA GLU A 564 45.28 4.88 9.23
C GLU A 564 44.59 5.82 10.24
N GLU A 565 43.33 6.17 9.99
CA GLU A 565 42.59 7.14 10.81
C GLU A 565 41.75 6.49 11.93
N VAL A 566 41.74 5.15 12.06
CA VAL A 566 40.86 4.47 13.03
C VAL A 566 41.26 4.76 14.48
N ASP A 567 42.56 4.80 14.79
CA ASP A 567 43.06 5.02 16.16
C ASP A 567 42.61 6.39 16.69
N MET A 568 42.75 7.43 15.86
CA MET A 568 42.28 8.77 16.18
C MET A 568 40.76 8.83 16.41
N TRP A 569 40.00 8.04 15.63
CA TRP A 569 38.55 8.00 15.75
C TRP A 569 38.08 7.25 17.00
N VAL A 570 38.70 6.11 17.33
CA VAL A 570 38.44 5.33 18.55
C VAL A 570 38.71 6.21 19.78
N ASP A 571 39.87 6.85 19.86
CA ASP A 571 40.23 7.75 20.95
C ASP A 571 39.26 8.92 21.10
N GLY A 572 38.86 9.52 19.98
CA GLY A 572 37.92 10.64 19.96
C GLY A 572 36.55 10.25 20.53
N LEU A 573 36.01 9.10 20.13
CA LEU A 573 34.71 8.61 20.62
C LEU A 573 34.76 8.14 22.07
N LEU A 574 35.83 7.46 22.49
CA LEU A 574 36.00 7.04 23.88
C LEU A 574 36.06 8.27 24.81
N ARG A 575 36.78 9.32 24.42
CA ARG A 575 36.77 10.60 25.16
C ARG A 575 35.38 11.22 25.21
N GLN A 576 34.65 11.22 24.10
CA GLN A 576 33.30 11.77 24.06
C GLN A 576 32.32 10.99 24.94
N LYS A 577 32.40 9.65 24.95
CA LYS A 577 31.62 8.80 25.86
C LYS A 577 31.97 9.11 27.32
N ALA A 578 33.26 9.15 27.66
CA ALA A 578 33.70 9.46 29.02
C ALA A 578 33.21 10.85 29.49
N MET A 579 33.17 11.85 28.61
CA MET A 579 32.61 13.17 28.92
C MET A 579 31.08 13.12 29.11
N LYS A 580 30.34 12.41 28.26
CA LYS A 580 28.88 12.25 28.41
C LYS A 580 28.50 11.51 29.70
N THR A 581 29.25 10.47 30.06
CA THR A 581 29.04 9.75 31.33
C THR A 581 29.29 10.65 32.54
N LYS A 582 30.30 11.53 32.49
CA LYS A 582 30.54 12.52 33.54
C LYS A 582 29.42 13.55 33.67
N ILE A 583 28.80 13.96 32.57
CA ILE A 583 27.68 14.92 32.59
C ILE A 583 26.42 14.26 33.18
N LEU A 584 26.16 12.98 32.87
CA LEU A 584 25.01 12.22 33.40
C LEU A 584 25.15 11.83 34.88
N GLN A 585 26.36 11.82 35.44
CA GLN A 585 26.58 11.58 36.89
C GLN A 585 26.52 12.86 37.74
N VAL A 586 26.49 14.03 37.10
CA VAL A 586 26.46 15.36 37.77
C VAL A 586 25.06 16.00 37.71
N GLN A 587 24.17 15.48 36.86
CA GLN A 587 22.72 15.74 36.89
C GLN A 587 22.02 14.72 37.77
#